data_AF-W1IAX7-F1
#
_entry.id   AF-W1IAX7-F1
#
_cell.length_a   1.000
_cell.length_b   1.000
_cell.length_c   1.000
_cell.angle_alpha   90.00
_cell.angle_beta   90.00
_cell.angle_gamma   90.00
#
_symmetry.space_group_name_H-M   'P 1'
#
loop_
_entity.id
_entity.type
_entity.pdbx_description
1 polymer ?
#
loop_
_entity_poly.entity_id
_entity_poly.type
_entity_poly.pdbx_seq_one_letter_code
_entity_poly.pdbx_strand_id
1 'polypeptide(L)' 'MRILKNHPLLKLANGYLIDASQPSNISYLWNFGSLLLLCLVIQIVTGVTLAMHYNPSVLEAFNSVEHI' A
#
# COMPACT_ATOMS: atom_id res chain seq x y z
N MET A 1 25.32 13.71 12.31
CA MET A 1 24.63 12.69 11.49
C MET A 1 23.23 13.21 11.15
N ARG A 2 22.72 12.95 9.93
CA ARG A 2 21.39 13.42 9.49
C ARG A 2 20.30 12.86 10.41
N ILE A 3 19.23 13.62 10.66
CA ILE A 3 18.08 13.22 11.50
C ILE A 3 17.53 11.84 11.11
N LEU A 4 17.44 11.58 9.80
CA LEU A 4 17.04 10.30 9.20
C LEU A 4 17.85 9.08 9.67
N LYS A 5 19.14 9.25 10.02
CA LYS A 5 20.02 8.15 10.44
C LYS A 5 20.08 7.98 11.96
N ASN A 6 19.61 8.97 12.70
CA ASN A 6 19.69 9.02 14.16
C ASN A 6 18.40 8.55 14.83
N HIS A 7 17.24 8.96 14.30
CA HIS A 7 15.96 8.59 14.89
C HIS A 7 15.66 7.10 14.61
N PRO A 8 15.37 6.27 15.63
CA PRO A 8 15.25 4.81 15.48
C PRO A 8 14.28 4.35 14.38
N LEU A 9 13.09 4.99 14.31
CA LEU A 9 12.10 4.67 13.28
C LEU A 9 12.52 5.14 11.88
N LEU A 10 13.14 6.33 11.80
CA LEU A 10 13.54 6.88 10.50
C LEU A 10 14.78 6.17 9.97
N LYS A 11 15.63 5.64 10.85
CA LYS A 11 16.80 4.84 10.48
C LYS A 11 16.38 3.56 9.74
N LEU A 12 15.28 2.94 10.18
CA LEU A 12 14.72 1.78 9.49
C LEU A 12 14.21 2.16 8.09
N ALA A 13 13.38 3.21 7.99
CA ALA A 13 12.90 3.70 6.69
C ALA A 13 14.06 4.08 5.75
N ASN A 14 15.10 4.74 6.29
CA ASN A 14 16.29 5.13 5.53
C ASN A 14 17.04 3.92 4.97
N GLY A 15 17.16 2.84 5.73
CA GLY A 15 17.86 1.62 5.30
C GLY A 15 17.16 0.84 4.19
N TYR A 16 15.82 0.91 4.11
CA TYR A 16 15.04 0.18 3.11
C TYR A 16 14.66 1.03 1.89
N LEU A 17 14.44 2.34 2.05
CA LEU A 17 13.82 3.18 1.01
C LEU A 17 14.74 4.25 0.43
N ILE A 18 15.74 4.72 1.17
CA ILE A 18 16.54 5.90 0.77
C ILE A 18 17.97 5.52 0.45
N ASP A 19 18.71 5.00 1.41
CA ASP A 19 20.13 4.67 1.27
C ASP A 19 20.34 3.17 0.97
N ALA A 20 19.33 2.49 0.43
CA ALA A 20 19.44 1.10 0.03
C ALA A 20 20.34 0.97 -1.20
N SER A 21 21.39 0.15 -1.12
CA SER A 21 22.24 -0.15 -2.27
C SER A 21 21.52 -1.07 -3.25
N GLN A 22 21.20 -0.58 -4.44
CA GLN A 22 20.57 -1.36 -5.51
C GLN A 22 21.53 -1.52 -6.70
N PRO A 23 21.47 -2.66 -7.43
CA PRO A 23 22.28 -2.83 -8.62
C PRO A 23 21.88 -1.84 -9.72
N SER A 24 22.85 -1.31 -10.46
CA SER A 24 22.61 -0.30 -11.51
C SER A 24 21.89 -0.85 -12.76
N ASN A 25 21.90 -2.17 -12.95
CA ASN A 25 21.30 -2.85 -14.10
C ASN A 25 20.01 -3.61 -13.73
N ILE A 26 19.12 -2.99 -12.95
CA ILE A 26 17.82 -3.58 -12.64
C ILE A 26 16.87 -3.48 -13.85
N SER A 27 16.20 -4.59 -14.17
CA SER A 27 15.19 -4.64 -15.22
C SER A 27 13.86 -4.07 -14.72
N TYR A 28 12.94 -3.75 -15.64
CA TYR A 28 11.62 -3.24 -15.29
C TYR A 28 10.79 -4.19 -14.41
N LEU A 29 11.08 -5.50 -14.43
CA LEU A 29 10.42 -6.50 -13.59
C LEU A 29 10.57 -6.21 -12.09
N TRP A 30 11.63 -5.52 -11.68
CA TRP A 30 11.82 -5.13 -10.27
C TRP A 30 10.79 -4.11 -9.77
N ASN A 31 10.10 -3.39 -10.66
CA ASN A 31 9.06 -2.44 -10.28
C ASN A 31 7.75 -3.12 -9.83
N PHE A 32 7.56 -4.42 -10.08
CA PHE A 32 6.34 -5.09 -9.63
C PHE A 32 6.19 -5.10 -8.10
N GLY A 33 7.30 -5.10 -7.35
CA GLY A 33 7.23 -5.03 -5.89
C GLY A 33 6.56 -3.75 -5.38
N SER A 34 6.98 -2.58 -5.89
CA SER A 34 6.36 -1.29 -5.52
C SER A 34 4.95 -1.16 -6.06
N LEU A 35 4.67 -1.72 -7.24
CA LEU A 35 3.34 -1.75 -7.82
C LEU A 35 2.36 -2.58 -6.98
N LEU A 36 2.80 -3.72 -6.44
CA LEU A 36 2.00 -4.55 -5.53
C LEU A 36 1.70 -3.82 -4.22
N LEU A 37 2.67 -3.11 -3.64
CA LEU A 37 2.44 -2.29 -2.45
C LEU A 37 1.39 -1.20 -2.73
N LEU A 38 1.52 -0.51 -3.86
CA LEU A 38 0.56 0.50 -4.29
C LEU A 38 -0.85 -0.11 -4.47
N CYS A 39 -0.95 -1.26 -5.13
CA CYS A 39 -2.21 -1.98 -5.30
C CYS A 39 -2.84 -2.33 -3.95
N LEU A 40 -2.07 -2.87 -3.01
CA LEU A 40 -2.54 -3.20 -1.67
C LEU A 40 -3.10 -1.98 -0.93
N VAL A 41 -2.37 -0.86 -0.96
CA VAL A 41 -2.82 0.39 -0.33
C VAL A 41 -4.12 0.88 -0.95
N ILE A 42 -4.22 0.88 -2.28
CA ILE A 42 -5.45 1.27 -2.98
C ILE A 42 -6.60 0.37 -2.54
N GLN A 43 -6.44 -0.95 -2.57
CA GLN A 43 -7.50 -1.91 -2.23
C GLN A 43 -7.96 -1.80 -0.77
N ILE A 44 -7.04 -1.54 0.17
CA ILE A 44 -7.41 -1.34 1.58
C ILE A 44 -8.21 -0.05 1.73
N VAL A 45 -7.72 1.06 1.16
CA VAL A 45 -8.39 2.37 1.29
C VAL A 45 -9.77 2.32 0.65
N THR A 46 -9.88 1.84 -0.60
CA THR A 46 -11.16 1.74 -1.29
C THR A 46 -12.08 0.72 -0.61
N GLY A 47 -11.55 -0.43 -0.20
CA GLY A 47 -12.30 -1.45 0.52
C GLY A 47 -12.91 -0.93 1.82
N VAL A 48 -12.17 -0.16 2.61
CA VAL A 48 -12.69 0.47 3.83
C VAL A 48 -13.78 1.49 3.51
N THR A 49 -13.63 2.30 2.45
CA THR A 49 -14.68 3.25 2.05
C THR A 49 -15.94 2.54 1.55
N LEU A 50 -15.81 1.46 0.78
CA LEU A 50 -16.94 0.67 0.29
C LEU A 50 -17.66 -0.03 1.46
N ALA A 51 -16.91 -0.53 2.44
CA ALA A 51 -17.46 -1.20 3.61
C ALA A 51 -18.36 -0.29 4.48
N MET A 52 -18.22 1.03 4.39
CA MET A 52 -19.12 1.98 5.10
C MET A 52 -20.54 2.00 4.51
N HIS A 53 -20.70 1.58 3.25
CA HIS A 53 -21.97 1.63 2.51
C HIS A 53 -22.56 0.25 2.20
N TYR A 54 -21.77 -0.81 2.38
CA TYR A 54 -22.16 -2.18 2.07
C TYR A 54 -23.01 -2.82 3.20
N ASN A 55 -24.08 -3.55 2.83
CA ASN A 55 -24.84 -4.40 3.75
C ASN A 55 -24.48 -5.89 3.54
N PRO A 56 -23.96 -6.60 4.55
CA PRO A 56 -23.54 -8.00 4.40
C PRO A 56 -24.69 -9.03 4.35
N SER A 57 -25.95 -8.64 4.54
CA SER A 57 -27.06 -9.60 4.54
C SER A 57 -27.30 -10.20 3.15
N VAL A 58 -27.60 -11.50 3.05
CA VAL A 58 -27.81 -12.21 1.77
C VAL A 58 -28.94 -11.57 0.94
N LEU A 59 -29.93 -10.96 1.59
CA LEU A 59 -31.07 -10.31 0.94
C LEU A 59 -30.72 -8.93 0.35
N GLU A 60 -29.77 -8.21 0.94
CA GLU A 60 -29.45 -6.83 0.57
C GLU A 60 -28.04 -6.63 0.01
N ALA A 61 -27.18 -7.66 0.02
CA ALA A 61 -25.79 -7.57 -0.44
C ALA A 61 -25.68 -6.99 -1.85
N PHE A 62 -26.46 -7.52 -2.80
CA PHE A 62 -26.46 -7.03 -4.19
C PHE A 62 -27.02 -5.61 -4.30
N ASN A 63 -28.18 -5.34 -3.70
CA ASN A 63 -28.79 -4.01 -3.71
C ASN A 63 -27.89 -2.94 -3.08
N SER A 64 -27.14 -3.30 -2.02
CA SER A 64 -26.20 -2.39 -1.38
C SER A 64 -25.00 -2.05 -2.27
N VAL A 65 -24.58 -2.96 -3.16
CA VAL A 65 -23.54 -2.68 -4.17
C VAL A 65 -24.08 -1.80 -5.30
N GLU A 66 -25.33 -1.98 -5.74
CA GLU A 66 -25.96 -1.08 -6.73
C GLU A 66 -26.16 0.35 -6.19
N HIS A 67 -26.31 0.49 -4.88
CA HIS A 67 -26.47 1.78 -4.22
C HIS A 67 -25.14 2.56 -4.04
N ILE A 68 -24.00 1.87 -3.99
CA ILE A 68 -22.65 2.47 -3.87
C ILE A 68 -22.26 3.20 -5.16
#